data_AF-A0A8C9LDF3-F1
#
_entry.id   AF-A0A8C9LDF3-F1
#
_cell.length_a   1.000
_cell.length_b   1.000
_cell.length_c   1.000
_cell.angle_alpha   90.00
_cell.angle_beta   90.00
_cell.angle_gamma   90.00
#
_symmetry.space_group_name_H-M   'P 1'
#
loop_
_entity.id
_entity.type
_entity.pdbx_description
1 polymer ?
#
loop_
_entity_poly.entity_id
_entity_poly.type
_entity_poly.pdbx_seq_one_letter_code
_entity_poly.pdbx_strand_id
1 'polypeptide(L)'
;MSRRGAVQRKVPCLFVTEVKEEPSAKRERQPFKVLATETLNEKALEADVYNAIPTEKVDGTCCYVTTYKGQPYLWARLDRRPNKQAEKRFKRFLYSEEDCKEFLWNVEEDFKPVPDTWIPAKEIEFSNGNPLPDENGHMPGWVPVEKNSKQYCWHSSVVSYEAEMALVLKHHADPGLLEIRPVSLSELLEQTLELIGTNINANPYGKFAWIKIFYSVIF
;
A
#
# COMPACT_ATOMS: atom_id res chain seq x y z
N MET A 1 21.37 -8.81 6.43
CA MET A 1 19.97 -8.79 6.90
C MET A 1 19.21 -9.82 6.08
N SER A 2 18.46 -10.72 6.70
CA SER A 2 17.57 -11.64 5.97
C SER A 2 16.57 -10.81 5.16
N ARG A 3 16.23 -11.25 3.95
CA ARG A 3 15.21 -10.59 3.12
C ARG A 3 13.89 -10.60 3.89
N ARG A 4 13.43 -9.42 4.31
CA ARG A 4 12.09 -9.25 4.89
C ARG A 4 11.09 -9.27 3.74
N GLY A 5 9.98 -9.98 3.93
CA GLY A 5 9.00 -10.26 2.87
C GLY A 5 8.37 -9.00 2.28
N ALA A 6 7.69 -9.15 1.14
CA ALA A 6 6.96 -8.07 0.49
C ALA A 6 5.58 -7.90 1.11
N VAL A 7 5.27 -6.75 1.70
CA VAL A 7 3.92 -6.45 2.21
C VAL A 7 3.04 -6.02 1.05
N GLN A 8 2.28 -6.95 0.49
CA GLN A 8 1.47 -6.70 -0.72
C GLN A 8 -0.04 -6.54 -0.46
N ARG A 9 -0.47 -6.65 0.81
CA ARG A 9 -1.87 -6.42 1.22
C ARG A 9 -1.96 -5.58 2.49
N LYS A 10 -3.14 -5.01 2.72
CA LYS A 10 -3.42 -4.31 3.97
C LYS A 10 -3.41 -5.33 5.10
N VAL A 11 -2.61 -5.07 6.13
CA VAL A 11 -2.63 -5.85 7.37
C VAL A 11 -3.90 -5.48 8.14
N PRO A 12 -4.69 -6.46 8.63
CA PRO A 12 -5.84 -6.17 9.47
C PRO A 12 -5.41 -5.44 10.74
N CYS A 13 -6.35 -4.71 11.36
CA CYS A 13 -6.09 -4.08 12.65
C CYS A 13 -5.64 -5.12 13.67
N LEU A 14 -4.58 -4.81 14.41
CA LEU A 14 -4.03 -5.71 15.43
C LEU A 14 -5.05 -6.02 16.53
N PHE A 15 -5.83 -5.00 16.92
CA PHE A 15 -6.82 -5.08 17.96
C PHE A 15 -8.23 -5.08 17.37
N VAL A 16 -9.15 -5.78 18.03
CA VAL A 16 -10.58 -5.74 17.71
C VAL A 16 -11.10 -4.32 17.92
N THR A 17 -11.91 -3.83 16.98
CA THR A 17 -12.54 -2.53 17.07
C THR A 17 -13.95 -2.65 17.64
N GLU A 18 -14.25 -1.82 18.62
CA GLU A 18 -15.58 -1.71 19.25
C GLU A 18 -16.21 -0.35 18.86
N VAL A 19 -17.52 -0.36 18.60
CA VAL A 19 -18.32 0.86 18.43
C VAL A 19 -19.14 1.07 19.70
N LYS A 20 -18.97 2.21 20.35
CA LYS A 20 -19.76 2.61 21.53
C LYS A 20 -20.68 3.76 21.15
N GLU A 21 -21.95 3.66 21.52
CA GLU A 21 -22.98 4.69 21.33
C GLU A 21 -22.80 5.87 22.31
N GLU A 22 -21.64 6.50 22.25
CA GLU A 22 -21.28 7.70 23.00
C GLU A 22 -20.63 8.76 22.09
N PRO A 23 -20.85 10.07 22.31
CA PRO A 23 -20.34 11.10 21.42
C PRO A 23 -18.82 11.12 21.31
N SER A 24 -18.30 11.20 20.08
CA SER A 24 -16.85 11.26 19.82
C SER A 24 -16.22 12.56 20.31
N ALA A 25 -15.15 12.45 21.10
CA ALA A 25 -14.34 13.59 21.51
C ALA A 25 -13.51 14.20 20.35
N LYS A 26 -13.31 13.45 19.26
CA LYS A 26 -12.52 13.90 18.08
C LYS A 26 -13.38 14.56 17.01
N ARG A 27 -14.70 14.34 17.01
CA ARG A 27 -15.62 14.80 15.96
C ARG A 27 -16.93 15.27 16.60
N GLU A 28 -17.16 16.58 16.58
CA GLU A 28 -18.23 17.31 17.29
C GLU A 28 -19.67 16.83 17.00
N ARG A 29 -19.90 16.08 15.91
CA ARG A 29 -21.25 15.61 15.50
C ARG A 29 -21.34 14.10 15.29
N GLN A 30 -20.39 13.34 15.81
CA GLN A 30 -20.42 11.88 15.70
C GLN A 30 -21.03 11.30 17.00
N PRO A 31 -22.21 10.64 16.94
CA PRO A 31 -22.92 10.16 18.13
C PRO A 31 -22.33 8.88 18.73
N PHE A 32 -21.31 8.31 18.08
CA PHE A 32 -20.61 7.09 18.51
C PHE A 32 -19.09 7.29 18.52
N LYS A 33 -18.38 6.45 19.28
CA LYS A 33 -16.92 6.31 19.26
C LYS A 33 -16.55 4.96 18.67
N VAL A 34 -15.47 4.94 17.88
CA VAL A 34 -14.80 3.71 17.45
C VAL A 34 -13.50 3.60 18.23
N LEU A 35 -13.34 2.52 18.98
CA LEU A 35 -12.21 2.29 19.87
C LEU A 35 -11.49 0.99 19.49
N ALA A 36 -10.18 0.97 19.64
CA ALA A 36 -9.45 -0.30 19.68
C ALA A 36 -9.58 -0.87 21.10
N THR A 37 -9.92 -2.15 21.19
CA THR A 37 -9.98 -2.89 22.45
C THR A 37 -8.59 -3.40 22.84
N GLU A 38 -8.48 -4.03 24.00
CA GLU A 38 -7.26 -4.75 24.42
C GLU A 38 -7.19 -6.17 23.82
N THR A 39 -8.24 -6.61 23.13
CA THR A 39 -8.33 -7.95 22.53
C THR A 39 -7.68 -7.96 21.16
N LEU A 40 -6.77 -8.91 20.93
CA LEU A 40 -6.14 -9.12 19.62
C LEU A 40 -7.15 -9.69 18.61
N ASN A 41 -7.01 -9.28 17.36
CA ASN A 41 -7.80 -9.81 16.26
C ASN A 41 -7.34 -11.24 15.91
N GLU A 42 -8.28 -12.15 15.67
CA GLU A 42 -7.98 -13.53 15.26
C GLU A 42 -7.10 -13.59 14.02
N LYS A 43 -7.36 -12.74 13.01
CA LYS A 43 -6.52 -12.65 11.80
C LYS A 43 -5.07 -12.25 12.11
N ALA A 44 -4.84 -11.49 13.19
CA ALA A 44 -3.49 -11.10 13.62
C ALA A 44 -2.80 -12.24 14.40
N LEU A 45 -3.56 -13.04 15.16
CA LEU A 45 -3.05 -14.25 15.81
C LEU A 45 -2.67 -15.33 14.78
N GLU A 46 -3.52 -15.55 13.78
CA GLU A 46 -3.24 -16.45 12.65
C GLU A 46 -2.01 -16.01 11.84
N ALA A 47 -1.75 -14.71 11.78
CA ALA A 47 -0.56 -14.13 11.17
C ALA A 47 0.68 -14.12 12.10
N ASP A 48 0.62 -14.80 13.24
CA ASP A 48 1.72 -14.98 14.19
C ASP A 48 2.31 -13.66 14.72
N VAL A 49 1.43 -12.73 15.13
CA VAL A 49 1.86 -11.41 15.57
C VAL A 49 2.84 -11.41 16.75
N TYR A 50 2.85 -12.45 17.58
CA TYR A 50 3.79 -12.56 18.70
C TYR A 50 5.24 -12.70 18.27
N ASN A 51 5.49 -13.22 17.06
CA ASN A 51 6.82 -13.32 16.47
C ASN A 51 7.08 -12.23 15.41
N ALA A 52 6.15 -11.30 15.21
CA ALA A 52 6.32 -10.21 14.26
C ALA A 52 7.39 -9.22 14.74
N ILE A 53 8.18 -8.73 13.79
CA ILE A 53 9.18 -7.69 14.06
C ILE A 53 8.50 -6.34 13.83
N PRO A 54 8.36 -5.47 14.85
CA PRO A 54 7.82 -4.15 14.65
C PRO A 54 8.77 -3.31 13.80
N THR A 55 8.20 -2.56 12.87
CA THR A 55 8.93 -1.67 11.98
C THR A 55 8.30 -0.29 12.00
N GLU A 56 9.08 0.74 11.67
CA GLU A 56 8.54 2.09 11.60
C GLU A 56 7.61 2.20 10.39
N LYS A 57 6.37 2.64 10.62
CA LYS A 57 5.47 2.93 9.53
C LYS A 57 5.88 4.24 8.88
N VAL A 58 6.23 4.15 7.61
CA VAL A 58 6.46 5.31 6.76
C VAL A 58 5.17 5.69 6.04
N ASP A 59 4.89 6.99 5.92
CA ASP A 59 3.71 7.50 5.24
C ASP A 59 4.07 7.94 3.81
N GLY A 60 4.00 6.98 2.89
CA GLY A 60 4.37 7.15 1.49
C GLY A 60 3.37 6.55 0.53
N THR A 61 3.80 6.46 -0.73
CA THR A 61 3.11 5.68 -1.75
C THR A 61 3.84 4.35 -1.92
N CYS A 62 3.11 3.26 -1.67
CA CYS A 62 3.67 1.93 -1.80
C CYS A 62 4.09 1.61 -3.25
N CYS A 63 5.26 1.00 -3.38
CA CYS A 63 5.91 0.60 -4.62
C CYS A 63 6.43 -0.84 -4.51
N TYR A 64 6.73 -1.44 -5.64
CA TYR A 64 7.25 -2.80 -5.71
C TYR A 64 8.35 -2.90 -6.76
N VAL A 65 9.37 -3.72 -6.54
CA VAL A 65 10.39 -3.99 -7.56
C VAL A 65 10.26 -5.42 -8.04
N THR A 66 9.98 -5.59 -9.34
CA THR A 66 9.93 -6.89 -10.00
C THR A 66 10.23 -6.78 -11.48
N THR A 67 10.34 -7.91 -12.15
CA THR A 67 10.74 -7.99 -13.56
C THR A 67 9.65 -7.46 -14.49
N TYR A 68 10.03 -6.54 -15.38
CA TYR A 68 9.23 -6.10 -16.52
C TYR A 68 10.10 -6.14 -17.77
N LYS A 69 9.60 -6.76 -18.86
CA LYS A 69 10.35 -6.91 -20.12
C LYS A 69 11.76 -7.54 -19.92
N GLY A 70 11.87 -8.49 -18.99
CA GLY A 70 13.11 -9.20 -18.68
C GLY A 70 14.10 -8.44 -17.79
N GLN A 71 13.75 -7.25 -17.31
CA GLN A 71 14.63 -6.38 -16.52
C GLN A 71 13.97 -6.00 -15.18
N PRO A 72 14.74 -5.82 -14.08
CA PRO A 72 14.20 -5.27 -12.83
C PRO A 72 13.60 -3.88 -13.06
N TYR A 73 12.37 -3.68 -12.62
CA TYR A 73 11.63 -2.42 -12.77
C TYR A 73 11.00 -1.98 -11.45
N LEU A 74 10.80 -0.67 -11.30
CA LEU A 74 9.95 -0.14 -10.25
C LEU A 74 8.49 -0.20 -10.73
N TRP A 75 7.60 -0.58 -9.83
CA TRP A 75 6.17 -0.70 -10.05
C TRP A 75 5.42 0.15 -9.03
N ALA A 76 4.44 0.89 -9.50
CA ALA A 76 3.57 1.70 -8.67
C ALA A 76 2.32 0.91 -8.28
N ARG A 77 1.82 1.12 -7.06
CA ARG A 77 0.56 0.53 -6.63
C ARG A 77 -0.62 1.08 -7.45
N LEU A 78 -1.40 0.19 -8.02
CA LEU A 78 -2.65 0.50 -8.70
C LEU A 78 -3.71 -0.53 -8.28
N ASP A 79 -4.55 -0.17 -7.31
CA ASP A 79 -5.65 -1.03 -6.89
C ASP A 79 -6.76 -1.02 -7.96
N ARG A 80 -7.16 -2.20 -8.44
CA ARG A 80 -8.37 -2.36 -9.25
C ARG A 80 -9.57 -2.23 -8.31
N ARG A 81 -10.37 -1.19 -8.55
CA ARG A 81 -11.51 -0.80 -7.69
C ARG A 81 -12.84 -0.95 -8.41
N PRO A 82 -13.96 -1.03 -7.68
CA PRO A 82 -15.27 -1.11 -8.30
C PRO A 82 -15.57 0.17 -9.10
N ASN A 83 -16.45 0.04 -10.08
CA ASN A 83 -16.99 1.15 -10.83
C ASN A 83 -18.08 1.88 -10.01
N LYS A 84 -18.52 3.04 -10.49
CA LYS A 84 -19.49 3.88 -9.75
C LYS A 84 -20.83 3.18 -9.49
N GLN A 85 -21.26 2.27 -10.36
CA GLN A 85 -22.53 1.54 -10.21
C GLN A 85 -22.39 0.44 -9.15
N ALA A 86 -21.29 -0.31 -9.21
CA ALA A 86 -20.95 -1.35 -8.24
C ALA A 86 -20.74 -0.76 -6.84
N GLU A 87 -20.03 0.38 -6.72
CA GLU A 87 -19.87 1.10 -5.44
C GLU A 87 -21.23 1.49 -4.82
N LYS A 88 -22.21 1.91 -5.65
CA LYS A 88 -23.57 2.23 -5.18
C LYS A 88 -24.34 0.98 -4.76
N ARG A 89 -24.18 -0.14 -5.47
CA ARG A 89 -24.80 -1.43 -5.14
C ARG A 89 -24.26 -1.94 -3.81
N PHE A 90 -22.92 -1.92 -3.64
CA PHE A 90 -22.25 -2.32 -2.41
C PHE A 90 -22.64 -1.45 -1.22
N LYS A 91 -22.67 -0.12 -1.37
CA LYS A 91 -23.14 0.77 -0.30
C LYS A 91 -24.58 0.45 0.13
N ARG A 92 -25.49 0.21 -0.81
CA ARG A 92 -26.88 -0.16 -0.48
C ARG A 92 -26.95 -1.49 0.29
N PHE A 93 -26.12 -2.46 -0.09
CA PHE A 93 -25.99 -3.72 0.63
C PHE A 93 -25.46 -3.52 2.06
N LEU A 94 -24.45 -2.67 2.27
CA LEU A 94 -23.96 -2.37 3.63
C LEU A 94 -24.99 -1.69 4.53
N TYR A 95 -25.99 -1.00 3.96
CA TYR A 95 -27.06 -0.34 4.71
C TYR A 95 -28.34 -1.18 4.82
N SER A 96 -28.44 -2.32 4.13
CA SER A 96 -29.60 -3.19 4.28
C SER A 96 -29.46 -4.03 5.55
N GLU A 97 -30.49 -4.04 6.39
CA GLU A 97 -30.57 -4.86 7.61
C GLU A 97 -30.77 -6.38 7.31
N GLU A 98 -30.68 -6.80 6.06
CA GLU A 98 -30.75 -8.22 5.69
C GLU A 98 -29.42 -8.92 6.05
N ASP A 99 -29.37 -9.40 7.30
CA ASP A 99 -28.32 -10.29 7.79
C ASP A 99 -28.24 -11.58 6.96
N CYS A 100 -26.99 -12.05 6.77
CA CYS A 100 -26.59 -13.40 6.32
C CYS A 100 -26.32 -13.68 4.83
N LYS A 101 -26.25 -12.70 3.91
CA LYS A 101 -25.74 -12.98 2.55
C LYS A 101 -24.48 -12.18 2.24
N GLU A 102 -23.39 -12.85 1.85
CA GLU A 102 -22.20 -12.18 1.34
C GLU A 102 -22.50 -11.40 0.06
N PHE A 103 -21.87 -10.23 -0.10
CA PHE A 103 -22.00 -9.46 -1.33
C PHE A 103 -21.25 -10.13 -2.48
N LEU A 104 -21.99 -10.54 -3.50
CA LEU A 104 -21.39 -11.12 -4.69
C LEU A 104 -20.95 -10.05 -5.68
N TRP A 105 -19.64 -10.02 -5.95
CA TRP A 105 -19.00 -9.18 -6.97
C TRP A 105 -18.98 -9.89 -8.32
N ASN A 106 -19.40 -9.19 -9.39
CA ASN A 106 -19.16 -9.62 -10.77
C ASN A 106 -17.82 -9.03 -11.24
N VAL A 107 -16.73 -9.82 -11.23
CA VAL A 107 -15.37 -9.35 -11.54
C VAL A 107 -15.25 -8.74 -12.95
N GLU A 108 -16.08 -9.18 -13.90
CA GLU A 108 -16.06 -8.70 -15.29
C GLU A 108 -16.73 -7.33 -15.42
N GLU A 109 -17.86 -7.13 -14.75
CA GLU A 109 -18.71 -5.93 -14.93
C GLU A 109 -18.49 -4.87 -13.84
N ASP A 110 -18.26 -5.27 -12.60
CA ASP A 110 -18.29 -4.36 -11.45
C ASP A 110 -17.03 -3.52 -11.29
N PHE A 111 -15.96 -3.79 -12.03
CA PHE A 111 -14.64 -3.20 -11.79
C PHE A 111 -14.17 -2.29 -12.90
N LYS A 112 -13.38 -1.27 -12.53
CA LYS A 112 -12.70 -0.44 -13.51
C LYS A 112 -11.69 -1.28 -14.31
N PRO A 113 -11.49 -0.98 -15.61
CA PRO A 113 -10.43 -1.62 -16.38
C PRO A 113 -9.06 -1.21 -15.82
N VAL A 114 -8.10 -2.10 -15.97
CA VAL A 114 -6.68 -1.87 -15.67
C VAL A 114 -5.86 -2.07 -16.94
N PRO A 115 -4.65 -1.50 -17.05
CA PRO A 115 -3.76 -1.77 -18.17
C PRO A 115 -3.38 -3.25 -18.26
N ASP A 116 -3.04 -3.75 -19.46
CA ASP A 116 -2.59 -5.14 -19.66
C ASP A 116 -1.31 -5.49 -18.90
N THR A 117 -0.53 -4.47 -18.54
CA THR A 117 0.68 -4.60 -17.74
C THR A 117 0.41 -4.69 -16.24
N TRP A 118 -0.86 -4.56 -15.82
CA TRP A 118 -1.23 -4.68 -14.42
C TRP A 118 -1.05 -6.12 -13.94
N ILE A 119 -0.42 -6.28 -12.79
CA ILE A 119 -0.29 -7.57 -12.12
C ILE A 119 -0.94 -7.52 -10.73
N PRO A 120 -1.64 -8.57 -10.31
CA PRO A 120 -2.18 -8.66 -8.97
C PRO A 120 -1.06 -8.77 -7.93
N ALA A 121 -1.32 -8.28 -6.72
CA ALA A 121 -0.47 -8.59 -5.57
C ALA A 121 -0.42 -10.10 -5.29
N LYS A 122 0.72 -10.61 -4.81
CA LYS A 122 1.03 -12.05 -4.68
C LYS A 122 0.03 -12.85 -3.83
N GLU A 123 -0.56 -12.24 -2.81
CA GLU A 123 -1.44 -12.91 -1.84
C GLU A 123 -2.93 -12.65 -2.12
N ILE A 124 -3.27 -12.30 -3.36
CA ILE A 124 -4.67 -12.21 -3.79
C ILE A 124 -5.20 -13.60 -4.11
N GLU A 125 -6.41 -13.89 -3.66
CA GLU A 125 -7.12 -15.11 -3.99
C GLU A 125 -7.59 -15.07 -5.45
N PHE A 126 -7.66 -16.24 -6.09
CA PHE A 126 -8.11 -16.36 -7.47
C PHE A 126 -9.29 -17.32 -7.56
N SER A 127 -10.24 -17.01 -8.44
CA SER A 127 -11.30 -17.92 -8.87
C SER A 127 -11.34 -17.95 -10.39
N ASN A 128 -11.28 -19.16 -10.97
CA ASN A 128 -11.25 -19.37 -12.42
C ASN A 128 -10.18 -18.53 -13.14
N GLY A 129 -9.02 -18.33 -12.50
CA GLY A 129 -7.91 -17.54 -13.05
C GLY A 129 -8.06 -16.02 -12.91
N ASN A 130 -9.16 -15.53 -12.34
CA ASN A 130 -9.38 -14.11 -12.08
C ASN A 130 -9.07 -13.75 -10.63
N PRO A 131 -8.40 -12.62 -10.35
CA PRO A 131 -8.20 -12.13 -8.99
C PRO A 131 -9.54 -11.80 -8.34
N LEU A 132 -9.69 -12.16 -7.08
CA LEU A 132 -10.87 -11.85 -6.27
C LEU A 132 -10.67 -10.55 -5.48
N PRO A 133 -11.72 -9.72 -5.37
CA PRO A 133 -11.68 -8.56 -4.50
C PRO A 133 -11.71 -8.94 -3.02
N ASP A 134 -11.17 -8.07 -2.18
CA ASP A 134 -11.35 -8.15 -0.73
C ASP A 134 -12.80 -7.82 -0.30
N GLU A 135 -13.06 -7.91 1.01
CA GLU A 135 -14.35 -7.59 1.63
C GLU A 135 -14.89 -6.19 1.30
N ASN A 136 -14.03 -5.26 0.85
CA ASN A 136 -14.37 -3.89 0.47
C ASN A 136 -14.43 -3.67 -1.04
N GLY A 137 -14.25 -4.73 -1.85
CA GLY A 137 -14.23 -4.61 -3.30
C GLY A 137 -12.89 -4.14 -3.86
N HIS A 138 -11.78 -4.25 -3.12
CA HIS A 138 -10.46 -3.82 -3.62
C HIS A 138 -9.62 -5.02 -4.07
N MET A 139 -8.98 -4.89 -5.22
CA MET A 139 -7.95 -5.82 -5.70
C MET A 139 -6.62 -5.07 -5.80
N PRO A 140 -5.73 -5.19 -4.80
CA PRO A 140 -4.40 -4.60 -4.85
C PRO A 140 -3.60 -5.08 -6.06
N GLY A 141 -2.77 -4.21 -6.61
CA GLY A 141 -1.91 -4.62 -7.72
C GLY A 141 -0.92 -3.55 -8.10
N TRP A 142 -0.21 -3.82 -9.19
CA TRP A 142 0.99 -3.10 -9.56
C TRP A 142 0.99 -2.81 -11.05
N VAL A 143 1.53 -1.65 -11.44
CA VAL A 143 1.86 -1.33 -12.84
C VAL A 143 3.28 -0.83 -12.96
N PRO A 144 4.00 -1.14 -14.05
CA PRO A 144 5.39 -0.73 -14.20
C PRO A 144 5.49 0.79 -14.36
N VAL A 145 6.49 1.38 -13.72
CA VAL A 145 6.81 2.81 -13.82
C VAL A 145 7.71 3.02 -15.02
N GLU A 146 7.15 3.42 -16.16
CA GLU A 146 7.95 3.76 -17.33
C GLU A 146 8.63 5.14 -17.19
N LYS A 147 9.82 5.30 -17.79
CA LYS A 147 10.71 6.49 -17.66
C LYS A 147 9.98 7.83 -17.86
N ASN A 148 9.02 7.86 -18.78
CA ASN A 148 8.29 9.07 -19.17
C ASN A 148 6.83 9.09 -18.68
N SER A 149 6.49 8.27 -17.68
CA SER A 149 5.14 8.25 -17.12
C SER A 149 4.81 9.58 -16.44
N LYS A 150 3.86 10.33 -17.00
CA LYS A 150 3.34 11.55 -16.35
C LYS A 150 2.59 11.24 -15.06
N GLN A 151 1.91 10.09 -15.01
CA GLN A 151 1.15 9.65 -13.84
C GLN A 151 2.08 9.27 -12.67
N TYR A 152 3.23 8.64 -12.98
CA TYR A 152 4.19 8.16 -12.00
C TYR A 152 5.52 8.93 -12.05
N CYS A 153 5.48 10.21 -12.39
CA CYS A 153 6.68 11.04 -12.58
C CYS A 153 7.57 11.12 -11.32
N TRP A 154 6.97 11.01 -10.14
CA TRP A 154 7.68 10.94 -8.86
C TRP A 154 8.37 9.60 -8.61
N HIS A 155 7.78 8.51 -9.09
CA HIS A 155 8.40 7.20 -9.00
C HIS A 155 9.58 7.12 -9.99
N SER A 156 9.38 7.63 -11.21
CA SER A 156 10.44 7.62 -12.23
C SER A 156 11.63 8.49 -11.87
N SER A 157 11.46 9.51 -11.03
CA SER A 157 12.56 10.38 -10.60
C SER A 157 13.55 9.78 -9.60
N VAL A 158 13.30 8.59 -9.06
CA VAL A 158 14.26 7.88 -8.17
C VAL A 158 14.89 6.64 -8.74
N VAL A 159 14.53 6.29 -9.96
CA VAL A 159 15.06 5.12 -10.62
C VAL A 159 15.74 5.54 -11.92
N SER A 160 16.96 5.06 -12.10
CA SER A 160 17.66 5.11 -13.38
C SER A 160 17.71 3.72 -13.95
N TYR A 161 16.86 3.45 -14.93
CA TYR A 161 16.89 2.16 -15.66
C TYR A 161 18.14 2.02 -16.53
N GLU A 162 18.78 3.12 -16.94
CA GLU A 162 20.05 3.08 -17.67
C GLU A 162 21.22 2.62 -16.77
N ALA A 163 21.19 3.01 -15.50
CA ALA A 163 22.18 2.58 -14.52
C ALA A 163 21.74 1.32 -13.75
N GLU A 164 20.50 0.86 -13.93
CA GLU A 164 19.85 -0.20 -13.13
C GLU A 164 19.87 0.06 -11.62
N MET A 165 19.77 1.33 -11.21
CA MET A 165 19.85 1.76 -9.81
C MET A 165 18.58 2.51 -9.38
N ALA A 166 18.26 2.41 -8.10
CA ALA A 166 17.30 3.28 -7.42
C ALA A 166 17.98 4.05 -6.27
N LEU A 167 17.48 5.23 -5.93
CA LEU A 167 17.86 5.95 -4.73
C LEU A 167 17.03 5.45 -3.54
N VAL A 168 17.70 5.01 -2.48
CA VAL A 168 17.09 4.39 -1.30
C VAL A 168 17.59 5.09 -0.03
N LEU A 169 16.71 5.26 0.95
CA LEU A 169 17.07 5.75 2.29
C LEU A 169 17.39 4.58 3.20
N LYS A 170 18.55 4.61 3.81
CA LYS A 170 19.00 3.58 4.75
C LYS A 170 19.50 4.22 6.03
N HIS A 171 19.56 3.44 7.09
CA HIS A 171 20.31 3.84 8.28
C HIS A 171 21.79 3.99 7.92
N HIS A 172 22.38 5.10 8.34
CA HIS A 172 23.83 5.28 8.30
C HIS A 172 24.48 4.40 9.38
N ALA A 173 25.79 4.17 9.27
CA ALA A 173 26.54 3.45 10.31
C ALA A 173 26.51 4.18 11.66
N ASP A 174 26.42 5.51 11.62
CA ASP A 174 26.28 6.34 12.81
C ASP A 174 24.83 6.31 13.32
N PRO A 175 24.61 6.03 14.62
CA PRO A 175 23.28 5.97 15.20
C PRO A 175 22.47 7.26 14.99
N GLY A 176 21.20 7.12 14.63
CA GLY A 176 20.27 8.24 14.47
C GLY A 176 20.43 9.02 13.16
N LEU A 177 21.35 8.62 12.28
CA LEU A 177 21.50 9.22 10.95
C LEU A 177 20.88 8.33 9.86
N LEU A 178 20.33 8.98 8.84
CA LEU A 178 19.84 8.34 7.63
C LEU A 178 20.68 8.82 6.45
N GLU A 179 20.97 7.93 5.51
CA GLU A 179 21.74 8.22 4.31
C GLU A 179 20.96 7.82 3.05
N ILE A 180 21.13 8.61 1.99
CA ILE A 180 20.61 8.29 0.66
C ILE A 180 21.73 7.60 -0.10
N ARG A 181 21.46 6.40 -0.62
CA ARG A 181 22.42 5.66 -1.43
C ARG A 181 21.79 5.13 -2.70
N PRO A 182 22.55 5.09 -3.81
CA PRO A 182 22.17 4.30 -4.97
C PRO A 182 22.26 2.81 -4.61
N VAL A 183 21.22 2.05 -4.93
CA VAL A 183 21.12 0.60 -4.74
C VAL A 183 20.70 -0.05 -6.05
N SER A 184 21.26 -1.20 -6.40
CA SER A 184 20.86 -1.90 -7.62
C SER A 184 19.41 -2.36 -7.53
N LEU A 185 18.66 -2.20 -8.62
CA LEU A 185 17.30 -2.75 -8.72
C LEU A 185 17.28 -4.28 -8.55
N SER A 186 18.37 -4.97 -8.91
CA SER A 186 18.50 -6.41 -8.71
C SER A 186 18.54 -6.81 -7.23
N GLU A 187 19.13 -5.97 -6.37
CA GLU A 187 19.15 -6.19 -4.92
C GLU A 187 17.76 -5.99 -4.29
N LEU A 188 16.95 -5.14 -4.92
CA LEU A 188 15.59 -4.79 -4.50
C LEU A 188 14.52 -5.74 -5.08
N LEU A 189 14.92 -6.70 -5.93
CA LEU A 189 13.97 -7.59 -6.61
C LEU A 189 13.08 -8.33 -5.62
N GLU A 190 11.78 -8.35 -5.92
CA GLU A 190 10.70 -8.89 -5.12
C GLU A 190 10.48 -8.20 -3.77
N GLN A 191 10.93 -6.95 -3.60
CA GLN A 191 10.71 -6.16 -2.39
C GLN A 191 9.68 -5.04 -2.61
N THR A 192 8.89 -4.78 -1.57
CA THR A 192 8.02 -3.60 -1.48
C THR A 192 8.78 -2.46 -0.84
N LEU A 193 8.55 -1.27 -1.36
CA LEU A 193 9.20 -0.03 -0.97
C LEU A 193 8.14 1.03 -0.73
N GLU A 194 8.39 1.99 0.15
CA GLU A 194 7.54 3.18 0.26
C GLU A 194 8.22 4.36 -0.41
N LEU A 195 7.60 4.92 -1.45
CA LEU A 195 8.02 6.19 -2.03
C LEU A 195 7.54 7.32 -1.12
N ILE A 196 8.47 7.98 -0.44
CA ILE A 196 8.17 9.20 0.30
C ILE A 196 8.69 10.43 -0.42
N GLY A 197 7.88 11.49 -0.37
CA GLY A 197 8.32 12.82 -0.76
C GLY A 197 9.16 13.46 0.35
N THR A 198 9.82 14.57 0.01
CA THR A 198 10.59 15.39 0.97
C THR A 198 9.71 16.19 1.94
N ASN A 199 8.38 16.05 1.91
CA ASN A 199 7.53 16.54 3.00
C ASN A 199 7.64 15.57 4.18
N ILE A 200 8.82 15.46 4.78
CA ILE A 200 8.87 15.24 6.22
C ILE A 200 8.10 16.43 6.79
N ASN A 201 6.98 16.17 7.47
CA ASN A 201 6.14 17.22 8.03
C ASN A 201 6.85 17.87 9.23
N ALA A 202 7.93 18.60 8.94
CA ALA A 202 8.61 19.50 9.84
C ALA A 202 8.50 20.87 9.21
N ASN A 203 7.34 21.52 9.36
CA ASN A 203 7.03 22.86 8.85
C ASN A 203 8.18 23.86 9.12
N PRO A 204 8.96 24.29 8.12
CA PRO A 204 9.94 25.36 8.29
C PRO A 204 9.54 26.52 7.38
N TYR A 205 9.08 27.61 8.00
CA TYR A 205 8.84 28.85 7.28
C TYR A 205 10.13 29.32 6.58
N GLY A 206 10.20 29.23 5.25
CA GLY A 206 11.13 30.04 4.46
C GLY A 206 11.93 29.32 3.37
N LYS A 207 11.52 29.58 2.13
CA LYS A 207 12.30 29.80 0.89
C LYS A 207 13.52 28.91 0.58
N PHE A 208 13.44 28.23 -0.58
CA PHE A 208 14.38 28.16 -1.73
C PHE A 208 14.62 26.74 -2.29
N ALA A 209 14.62 26.70 -3.63
CA ALA A 209 15.14 25.68 -4.58
C ALA A 209 14.88 24.18 -4.28
N TRP A 210 14.03 23.57 -5.10
CA TRP A 210 13.60 22.18 -4.97
C TRP A 210 14.53 21.21 -5.69
N ILE A 211 15.44 20.58 -4.96
CA ILE A 211 15.96 19.26 -5.33
C ILE A 211 15.16 18.26 -4.51
N LYS A 212 14.17 17.60 -5.13
CA LYS A 212 13.34 16.58 -4.48
C LYS A 212 14.01 15.23 -4.72
N ILE A 213 14.61 14.69 -3.66
CA ILE A 213 15.17 13.35 -3.64
C ILE A 213 14.14 12.48 -2.94
N PHE A 214 13.76 11.37 -3.56
CA PHE A 214 12.77 10.46 -3.00
C PHE A 214 13.50 9.30 -2.36
N TYR A 215 12.81 8.71 -1.41
CA TYR A 215 13.37 7.70 -0.55
C TYR A 215 12.51 6.45 -0.70
N SER A 216 13.18 5.31 -0.73
CA SER A 216 12.59 4.02 -0.41
C SER A 216 12.99 3.70 1.02
N VAL A 217 12.01 3.42 1.88
CA VAL A 217 12.26 2.79 3.17
C VAL A 217 11.87 1.32 3.04
N ILE A 218 12.87 0.46 3.18
CA ILE A 218 12.67 -0.97 3.44
C ILE A 218 12.84 -1.10 4.94
N PHE A 219 11.78 -1.53 5.63
CA PHE A 219 11.99 -2.25 6.86
C PHE A 219 11.82 -3.73 6.60
#